data_AF-A0AAJ2BWJ1-F1
#
_entry.id   AF-A0AAJ2BWJ1-F1
#
_cell.length_a   1.000
_cell.length_b   1.000
_cell.length_c   1.000
_cell.angle_alpha   90.00
_cell.angle_beta   90.00
_cell.angle_gamma   90.00
#
_symmetry.space_group_name_H-M   'P 1'
#
loop_
_entity.id
_entity.type
_entity.pdbx_description
1 polymer ?
#
loop_
_entity_poly.entity_id
_entity_poly.type
_entity_poly.pdbx_seq_one_letter_code
_entity_poly.pdbx_strand_id
1 'polypeptide(L)'
;MPHERRHFVRVGFDAPALLTTATAAFSVHVLDLSLKGALIMVPAQAALGQGTLCQLTIPLADTGNHIAMSTEVAHVQGLHTGLLCKGIDLDSVTHLRRLIELQLGDPALLERDLGELTMAGAAH
;
A
#
# COMPACT_ATOMS: atom_id res chain seq x y z
N MET A 1 -1.05 -18.37 -20.44
CA MET A 1 -0.12 -18.14 -19.31
C MET A 1 0.51 -16.75 -19.50
N PRO A 2 0.57 -15.83 -18.54
CA PRO A 2 -0.04 -15.79 -17.20
C PRO A 2 -0.88 -14.49 -16.98
N HIS A 3 -2.17 -14.61 -16.65
CA HIS A 3 -2.94 -13.47 -16.12
C HIS A 3 -3.58 -13.85 -14.78
N GLU A 4 -2.93 -14.69 -13.99
CA GLU A 4 -3.24 -14.82 -12.57
C GLU A 4 -2.60 -13.64 -11.82
N ARG A 5 -3.32 -13.09 -10.83
CA ARG A 5 -2.84 -12.17 -9.78
C ARG A 5 -3.09 -10.66 -9.97
N ARG A 6 -4.33 -10.26 -10.26
CA ARG A 6 -4.85 -8.95 -9.80
C ARG A 6 -6.11 -9.14 -8.93
N HIS A 7 -6.01 -9.99 -7.90
CA HIS A 7 -7.01 -10.12 -6.81
C HIS A 7 -6.55 -9.30 -5.60
N PHE A 8 -6.28 -8.01 -5.82
CA PHE A 8 -6.10 -7.09 -4.70
C PHE A 8 -6.75 -5.79 -5.10
N VAL A 9 -7.80 -5.45 -4.37
CA VAL A 9 -8.50 -4.19 -4.52
C VAL A 9 -7.50 -3.05 -4.35
N ARG A 10 -7.45 -2.23 -5.39
CA ARG A 10 -6.66 -1.01 -5.46
C ARG A 10 -7.61 0.15 -5.26
N VAL A 11 -7.40 0.91 -4.20
CA VAL A 11 -8.21 2.08 -3.90
C VAL A 11 -7.39 3.32 -4.22
N GLY A 12 -7.99 4.21 -5.02
CA GLY A 12 -7.40 5.51 -5.28
C GLY A 12 -7.40 6.32 -4.00
N PHE A 13 -6.24 6.47 -3.38
CA PHE A 13 -6.11 7.11 -2.08
C PHE A 13 -5.24 8.35 -2.23
N ASP A 14 -5.88 9.50 -2.45
CA ASP A 14 -5.22 10.79 -2.59
C ASP A 14 -4.96 11.38 -1.21
N ALA A 15 -3.81 11.07 -0.64
CA ALA A 15 -3.41 11.61 0.66
C ALA A 15 -1.89 11.78 0.76
N PRO A 16 -1.44 12.80 1.51
CA PRO A 16 -0.03 12.95 1.81
C PRO A 16 0.44 11.79 2.70
N ALA A 17 1.61 11.27 2.39
CA ALA A 17 2.29 10.26 3.19
C ALA A 17 3.77 10.62 3.34
N LEU A 18 4.42 9.95 4.29
CA LEU A 18 5.85 10.10 4.51
C LEU A 18 6.54 8.80 4.13
N LEU A 19 7.47 8.87 3.19
CA LEU A 19 8.33 7.75 2.84
C LEU A 19 9.65 7.88 3.57
N THR A 20 9.89 7.02 4.54
CA THR A 20 11.14 6.98 5.30
C THR A 20 12.02 5.88 4.74
N THR A 21 13.19 6.24 4.25
CA THR A 21 14.23 5.31 3.80
C THR A 21 15.31 5.20 4.86
N ALA A 22 16.27 4.28 4.68
CA ALA A 22 17.42 4.17 5.58
C ALA A 22 18.29 5.45 5.64
N THR A 23 18.21 6.30 4.62
CA THR A 23 19.09 7.47 4.46
C THR A 23 18.37 8.81 4.67
N ALA A 24 17.08 8.89 4.36
CA ALA A 24 16.30 10.13 4.42
C ALA A 24 14.78 9.86 4.45
N ALA A 25 14.01 10.87 4.84
CA ALA A 25 12.55 10.86 4.73
C ALA A 25 12.08 11.87 3.68
N PHE A 26 11.08 11.47 2.90
CA PHE A 26 10.52 12.28 1.82
C PHE A 26 9.01 12.39 2.01
N SER A 27 8.47 13.60 1.92
CA SER A 27 7.02 13.78 1.75
C SER A 27 6.64 13.31 0.36
N VAL A 28 5.70 12.37 0.31
CA VAL A 28 5.20 11.74 -0.91
C VAL A 28 3.69 11.83 -0.92
N HIS A 29 3.08 11.61 -2.07
CA HIS A 29 1.62 11.54 -2.19
C HIS A 29 1.22 10.13 -2.56
N VAL A 30 0.30 9.52 -1.83
CA VAL A 30 -0.28 8.25 -2.26
C VAL A 30 -1.24 8.54 -3.39
N LEU A 31 -1.20 7.72 -4.44
CA LEU A 31 -2.12 7.81 -5.57
C LEU A 31 -3.08 6.62 -5.56
N ASP A 32 -2.53 5.44 -5.30
CA ASP A 32 -3.27 4.19 -5.25
C ASP A 32 -2.66 3.29 -4.18
N LEU A 33 -3.51 2.59 -3.45
CA LEU A 33 -3.11 1.78 -2.32
C LEU A 33 -3.79 0.41 -2.35
N SER A 34 -3.02 -0.63 -2.00
CA SER A 34 -3.48 -2.01 -1.95
C SER A 34 -2.78 -2.78 -0.83
N LEU A 35 -3.33 -3.94 -0.46
CA LEU A 35 -2.71 -4.83 0.53
C LEU A 35 -1.30 -5.30 0.10
N LYS A 36 -1.03 -5.36 -1.20
CA LYS A 36 0.25 -5.84 -1.74
C LYS A 36 1.27 -4.72 -1.98
N GLY A 37 0.88 -3.45 -1.84
CA GLY A 37 1.76 -2.32 -2.13
C GLY A 37 0.99 -1.04 -2.43
N ALA A 38 1.73 0.01 -2.75
CA ALA A 38 1.18 1.33 -3.01
C ALA A 38 1.86 1.96 -4.22
N LEU A 39 1.11 2.76 -4.98
CA LEU A 39 1.66 3.67 -5.96
C LEU A 39 1.72 5.05 -5.31
N ILE A 40 2.92 5.60 -5.26
CA ILE A 40 3.15 6.92 -4.69
C ILE A 40 3.78 7.84 -5.73
N MET A 41 3.51 9.13 -5.58
CA MET A 41 4.22 10.20 -6.25
C MET A 41 5.31 10.71 -5.32
N VAL A 42 6.55 10.66 -5.80
CA VAL A 42 7.73 11.11 -5.09
C VAL A 42 8.21 12.43 -5.69
N PRO A 43 8.78 13.35 -4.91
CA PRO A 43 9.29 14.59 -5.45
C PRO A 43 10.53 14.29 -6.33
N ALA A 44 10.78 15.10 -7.36
CA ALA A 44 11.90 14.89 -8.29
C ALA A 44 13.29 14.79 -7.61
N GLN A 45 13.42 15.34 -6.41
CA GLN A 45 14.62 15.30 -5.57
C GLN A 45 14.79 13.99 -4.78
N ALA A 46 13.78 13.12 -4.75
CA ALA A 46 13.85 11.81 -4.10
C ALA A 46 14.57 10.81 -5.02
N ALA A 47 15.85 10.58 -4.77
CA ALA A 47 16.64 9.56 -5.45
C ALA A 47 16.33 8.17 -4.88
N LEU A 48 15.19 7.59 -5.27
CA LEU A 48 14.81 6.22 -4.89
C LEU A 48 15.35 5.23 -5.92
N GLY A 49 16.19 4.30 -5.46
CA GLY A 49 16.65 3.18 -6.30
C GLY A 49 15.67 2.02 -6.25
N GLN A 50 15.52 1.30 -7.37
CA GLN A 50 14.81 0.02 -7.36
C GLN A 50 15.45 -0.95 -6.35
N GLY A 51 14.62 -1.64 -5.57
CA GLY A 51 15.06 -2.51 -4.47
C GLY A 51 15.34 -1.79 -3.15
N THR A 52 15.17 -0.47 -3.08
CA THR A 52 15.36 0.27 -1.82
C THR A 52 14.25 -0.07 -0.84
N LEU A 53 14.62 -0.50 0.37
CA LEU A 53 13.70 -0.71 1.48
C LEU A 53 13.29 0.63 2.08
N CYS A 54 11.99 0.85 2.17
CA CYS A 54 11.39 2.10 2.62
C CYS A 54 10.17 1.80 3.49
N GLN A 55 9.93 2.60 4.51
CA GLN A 55 8.72 2.56 5.30
C GLN A 55 7.78 3.67 4.82
N LEU A 56 6.59 3.30 4.38
CA LEU A 56 5.54 4.25 4.03
C LEU A 56 4.66 4.46 5.26
N THR A 57 4.57 5.71 5.72
CA THR A 57 3.74 6.12 6.83
C THR A 57 2.63 7.04 6.32
N ILE A 58 1.39 6.61 6.49
CA ILE A 58 0.21 7.33 6.04
C ILE A 58 -0.54 7.83 7.28
N PRO A 59 -0.55 9.15 7.56
CA PRO A 59 -1.31 9.70 8.67
C PRO A 59 -2.81 9.61 8.39
N LEU A 60 -3.58 9.10 9.36
CA LEU A 60 -5.04 9.08 9.32
C LEU A 60 -5.55 10.35 10.00
N ALA A 61 -6.21 11.23 9.24
CA ALA A 61 -6.62 12.55 9.71
C ALA A 61 -7.60 12.53 10.90
N ASP A 62 -8.33 11.43 11.11
CA ASP A 62 -9.49 11.39 12.00
C ASP A 62 -9.15 11.03 13.46
N THR A 63 -8.06 10.28 13.70
CA THR A 63 -7.81 9.67 15.02
C THR A 63 -6.39 9.85 15.55
N GLY A 64 -5.49 10.51 14.81
CA GLY A 64 -4.07 10.57 15.17
C GLY A 64 -3.33 9.24 14.96
N ASN A 65 -4.02 8.22 14.44
CA ASN A 65 -3.41 6.97 14.04
C ASN A 65 -2.67 7.13 12.72
N HIS A 66 -1.75 6.22 12.43
CA HIS A 66 -1.02 6.20 11.18
C HIS A 66 -0.86 4.75 10.71
N ILE A 67 -0.91 4.55 9.40
CA ILE A 67 -0.62 3.27 8.78
C ILE A 67 0.87 3.26 8.48
N ALA A 68 1.62 2.40 9.14
CA ALA A 68 3.02 2.13 8.83
C ALA A 68 3.11 0.82 8.07
N MET A 69 3.66 0.87 6.86
CA MET A 69 3.94 -0.32 6.05
C MET A 69 5.40 -0.35 5.62
N SER A 70 6.02 -1.50 5.82
CA SER A 70 7.36 -1.80 5.31
C SER A 70 7.24 -2.17 3.85
N THR A 71 7.87 -1.39 2.99
CA THR A 71 7.79 -1.51 1.54
C THR A 71 9.16 -1.54 0.89
N GLU A 72 9.19 -1.95 -0.36
CA GLU A 72 10.38 -1.95 -1.20
C GLU A 72 10.03 -1.29 -2.54
N VAL A 73 10.96 -0.49 -3.06
CA VAL A 73 10.79 0.15 -4.37
C VAL A 73 10.82 -0.92 -5.45
N ALA A 74 9.65 -1.25 -6.00
CA ALA A 74 9.53 -2.25 -7.06
C ALA A 74 9.97 -1.69 -8.41
N HIS A 75 9.65 -0.43 -8.70
CA HIS A 75 10.08 0.30 -9.90
C HIS A 75 9.84 1.80 -9.73
N VAL A 76 10.61 2.60 -10.46
CA VAL A 76 10.47 4.06 -10.52
C VAL A 76 10.26 4.48 -11.97
N GLN A 77 9.21 5.25 -12.24
CA GLN A 77 8.92 5.87 -13.52
C GLN A 77 8.73 7.37 -13.34
N GLY A 78 9.79 8.15 -13.58
CA GLY A 78 9.75 9.60 -13.41
C GLY A 78 9.41 9.98 -11.96
N LEU A 79 8.25 10.61 -11.76
CA LEU A 79 7.75 11.00 -10.44
C LEU A 79 6.91 9.91 -9.75
N HIS A 80 6.57 8.83 -10.45
CA HIS A 80 5.76 7.74 -9.90
C HIS A 80 6.65 6.60 -9.45
N THR A 81 6.47 6.16 -8.21
CA THR A 81 7.19 5.03 -7.64
C THR A 81 6.22 3.96 -7.21
N GLY A 82 6.38 2.76 -7.78
CA GLY A 82 5.66 1.57 -7.36
C GLY A 82 6.35 0.93 -6.17
N LEU A 83 5.63 0.82 -5.06
CA LEU A 83 6.08 0.18 -3.84
C LEU A 83 5.45 -1.22 -3.71
N LEU A 84 6.25 -2.18 -3.28
CA LEU A 84 5.82 -3.53 -2.92
C LEU A 84 5.79 -3.64 -1.40
N CYS A 85 4.65 -4.04 -0.84
CA CYS A 85 4.52 -4.32 0.59
C CYS A 85 5.34 -5.55 0.95
N LYS A 86 6.30 -5.39 1.87
CA LYS A 86 7.13 -6.45 2.44
C LYS A 86 6.59 -6.93 3.79
N GLY A 87 5.93 -6.04 4.52
CA GLY A 87 5.30 -6.32 5.79
C GLY A 87 4.47 -5.12 6.23
N ILE A 88 3.41 -5.39 6.98
CA ILE A 88 2.56 -4.37 7.56
C ILE A 88 2.27 -4.80 8.99
N ASP A 89 2.26 -3.85 9.91
CA ASP A 89 1.91 -4.13 11.30
C ASP A 89 0.43 -4.51 11.44
N LEU A 90 0.09 -5.32 12.46
CA LEU A 90 -1.28 -5.77 12.70
C LEU A 90 -2.26 -4.60 12.89
N ASP A 91 -1.81 -3.55 13.57
CA ASP A 91 -2.65 -2.36 13.79
C ASP A 91 -2.85 -1.62 12.46
N SER A 92 -1.77 -1.48 11.69
CA SER A 92 -1.77 -0.82 10.38
C SER A 92 -2.62 -1.56 9.33
N VAL A 93 -2.61 -2.89 9.30
CA VAL A 93 -3.44 -3.65 8.36
C VAL A 93 -4.92 -3.55 8.69
N THR A 94 -5.26 -3.45 9.97
CA THR A 94 -6.66 -3.25 10.41
C THR A 94 -7.17 -1.88 9.95
N HIS A 95 -6.34 -0.84 10.11
CA HIS A 95 -6.66 0.50 9.60
C HIS A 95 -6.72 0.54 8.07
N LEU A 96 -5.77 -0.10 7.39
CA LEU A 96 -5.75 -0.20 5.93
C LEU A 96 -7.02 -0.87 5.41
N ARG A 97 -7.41 -1.99 6.02
CA ARG A 97 -8.63 -2.72 5.69
C ARG A 97 -9.84 -1.81 5.85
N ARG A 98 -9.96 -1.14 7.00
CA ARG A 98 -11.07 -0.22 7.26
C ARG A 98 -11.11 0.92 6.26
N LEU A 99 -9.97 1.46 5.88
CA LEU A 99 -9.84 2.53 4.89
C LEU A 99 -10.28 2.06 3.51
N ILE A 100 -9.82 0.88 3.08
CA ILE A 100 -10.24 0.25 1.82
C ILE A 100 -11.77 0.03 1.84
N GLU A 101 -12.35 -0.46 2.94
CA GLU A 101 -13.81 -0.62 3.08
C GLU A 101 -14.55 0.72 2.98
N LEU A 102 -14.03 1.77 3.62
CA LEU A 102 -14.62 3.11 3.58
C LEU A 102 -14.56 3.71 2.17
N GLN A 103 -13.46 3.52 1.43
CA GLN A 103 -13.34 4.02 0.05
C GLN A 103 -14.14 3.21 -0.96
N LEU A 104 -14.31 1.90 -0.76
CA LEU A 104 -15.19 1.08 -1.59
C LEU A 104 -16.67 1.34 -1.34
N GLY A 105 -17.03 1.88 -0.16
CA GLY A 105 -18.40 2.18 0.22
C GLY A 105 -19.28 0.94 0.49
N ASP A 106 -18.79 -0.27 0.18
CA ASP A 106 -19.52 -1.53 0.33
C ASP A 106 -18.61 -2.64 0.90
N PRO A 107 -18.82 -3.07 2.16
CA PRO A 107 -17.97 -4.07 2.83
C PRO A 107 -18.05 -5.47 2.19
N ALA A 108 -19.12 -5.77 1.42
CA ALA A 108 -19.30 -7.07 0.78
C ALA A 108 -18.32 -7.34 -0.36
N LEU A 109 -17.74 -6.29 -0.96
CA LEU A 109 -16.72 -6.42 -2.01
C LEU A 109 -15.36 -6.83 -1.43
N LEU A 110 -15.04 -6.42 -0.19
CA LEU A 110 -13.84 -6.84 0.51
C LEU A 110 -13.95 -8.31 0.98
N GLU A 111 -15.13 -8.72 1.44
CA GLU A 111 -15.39 -10.10 1.90
C GLU A 111 -15.20 -11.14 0.78
N ARG A 112 -15.49 -10.78 -0.47
CA ARG A 112 -15.24 -11.65 -1.63
C ARG A 112 -13.75 -11.91 -1.87
N ASP A 113 -12.89 -10.91 -1.67
CA ASP A 113 -11.43 -11.00 -1.88
C ASP A 113 -10.77 -11.81 -0.74
N LEU A 114 -11.24 -11.65 0.50
CA LEU A 114 -10.80 -12.44 1.65
C LEU A 114 -11.25 -13.91 1.58
N GLY A 115 -12.41 -14.18 0.97
CA GLY A 115 -12.88 -15.54 0.71
C GLY A 115 -11.90 -16.34 -0.17
N GLU A 116 -11.22 -15.68 -1.11
CA GLU A 116 -10.24 -16.34 -1.98
C GLU A 116 -8.89 -16.60 -1.28
N LEU A 117 -8.52 -15.78 -0.29
CA LEU A 117 -7.35 -16.05 0.58
C LEU A 117 -7.54 -17.30 1.43
N THR A 118 -8.77 -17.64 1.81
CA THR A 118 -9.08 -18.82 2.64
C THR A 118 -9.20 -20.09 1.80
N MET A 119 -9.70 -19.98 0.56
CA MET A 119 -9.82 -21.11 -0.39
C MET A 119 -8.47 -21.55 -0.98
N ALA A 120 -7.49 -20.66 -1.10
CA ALA A 120 -6.13 -21.02 -1.52
C ALA A 120 -5.36 -21.83 -0.45
N GLY A 121 -5.90 -21.95 0.77
CA GLY A 121 -5.36 -22.78 1.85
C GLY A 121 -6.04 -24.15 2.02
N ALA A 122 -7.08 -24.46 1.25
CA ALA A 122 -7.86 -25.71 1.36
C ALA A 122 -7.78 -26.59 0.10
N ALA A 123 -6.63 -26.56 -0.59
CA ALA A 123 -6.26 -27.55 -1.59
C ALA A 123 -4.89 -28.14 -1.23
N HIS A 124 -4.88 -28.95 -0.17
CA HIS A 124 -3.94 -30.06 -0.06
C HIS A 124 -4.75 -31.34 0.19
#